data_AF-A0A2V6FWR6-F1
#
_entry.id   AF-A0A2V6FWR6-F1
#
_cell.length_a   1.000
_cell.length_b   1.000
_cell.length_c   1.000
_cell.angle_alpha   90.00
_cell.angle_beta   90.00
_cell.angle_gamma   90.00
#
_symmetry.space_group_name_H-M   'P 1'
#
loop_
_entity.id
_entity.type
_entity.pdbx_description
1 polymer ?
#
loop_
_entity_poly.entity_id
_entity_poly.type
_entity_poly.pdbx_seq_one_letter_code
_entity_poly.pdbx_strand_id
1 'polypeptide(L)'
;MKISRIVLAVLFALAASANTLRAVPIPTFSFHENGQGKLQLPPPFGGGVIPLPGTLMSDPGPGGLASALAFTAHPQAAPFPEGDVVLMDANGNVSDVLRFDLETNPGPGSPQLIFFYSNDHRGLLADTGLPSSMFSNTVIIQENPSGPT
;
A
#
# COMPACT_ATOMS: atom_id res chain seq x y z
N MET A 1 -51.59 16.66 -22.36
CA MET A 1 -51.06 16.71 -20.96
C MET A 1 -50.13 17.91 -20.85
N LYS A 2 -50.45 18.91 -20.01
CA LYS A 2 -49.57 20.07 -19.75
C LYS A 2 -48.66 19.73 -18.58
N ILE A 3 -47.39 19.42 -18.85
CA ILE A 3 -46.39 19.21 -17.79
C ILE A 3 -46.16 20.56 -17.12
N SER A 4 -46.38 20.63 -15.81
CA SER A 4 -46.21 21.85 -15.02
C SER A 4 -44.74 22.25 -14.98
N ARG A 5 -44.45 23.54 -15.20
CA ARG A 5 -43.08 24.11 -15.15
C ARG A 5 -42.36 23.82 -13.83
N ILE A 6 -43.13 23.60 -12.76
CA ILE A 6 -42.63 23.25 -11.42
C ILE A 6 -42.04 21.83 -11.41
N VAL A 7 -42.68 20.87 -12.10
CA VAL A 7 -42.20 19.48 -12.16
C VAL A 7 -40.88 19.40 -12.94
N LEU A 8 -40.73 20.22 -13.99
CA LEU A 8 -39.49 20.28 -14.77
C LEU A 8 -38.32 20.90 -13.97
N ALA A 9 -38.61 21.92 -13.14
CA ALA A 9 -37.60 22.57 -12.30
C ALA A 9 -37.07 21.65 -11.18
N VAL A 10 -37.95 20.84 -10.57
CA VAL A 10 -37.56 19.87 -9.52
C VAL A 10 -36.70 18.75 -10.10
N LEU A 11 -37.00 18.26 -11.31
CA LEU A 11 -36.16 17.24 -11.98
C LEU A 11 -34.75 17.75 -12.31
N PHE A 12 -34.63 19.02 -12.72
CA PHE A 12 -33.33 19.62 -13.05
C PHE A 12 -32.46 19.86 -11.81
N ALA A 13 -33.06 20.20 -10.68
CA ALA A 13 -32.34 20.39 -9.42
C ALA A 13 -31.83 19.07 -8.84
N LEU A 14 -32.53 17.95 -9.05
CA LEU A 14 -32.12 16.63 -8.57
C LEU A 14 -31.00 16.01 -9.42
N ALA A 15 -30.87 16.38 -10.70
CA ALA A 15 -29.79 15.93 -11.57
C ALA A 15 -28.47 16.68 -11.33
N ALA A 16 -28.51 17.89 -10.75
CA ALA A 16 -27.35 18.73 -10.49
C ALA A 16 -26.59 18.37 -9.19
N SER A 17 -27.15 17.52 -8.32
CA SER A 17 -26.55 17.10 -7.06
C SER A 17 -25.78 15.77 -7.14
N ALA A 18 -25.52 15.26 -8.34
CA ALA A 18 -24.60 14.16 -8.55
C ALA A 18 -23.17 14.65 -8.26
N ASN A 19 -22.77 14.59 -6.99
CA ASN A 19 -21.38 14.72 -6.58
C ASN A 19 -20.61 13.56 -7.24
N THR A 20 -19.93 13.83 -8.35
CA THR A 20 -18.92 12.91 -8.86
C THR A 20 -17.80 12.88 -7.83
N LEU A 21 -17.71 11.81 -7.05
CA LEU A 21 -16.49 11.43 -6.34
C LEU A 21 -15.37 11.37 -7.39
N ARG A 22 -14.57 12.44 -7.50
CA ARG A 22 -13.38 12.40 -8.35
C ARG A 22 -12.34 11.62 -7.56
N ALA A 23 -11.88 10.51 -8.12
CA ALA A 23 -10.73 9.79 -7.59
C ALA A 23 -9.60 10.80 -7.38
N VAL A 24 -9.13 10.93 -6.14
CA VAL A 24 -7.94 11.73 -5.86
C VAL A 24 -6.78 10.96 -6.50
N PRO A 25 -6.06 11.54 -7.47
CA PRO A 25 -4.91 10.89 -8.06
C PRO A 25 -3.83 10.72 -6.99
N ILE A 26 -3.71 9.51 -6.44
CA ILE A 26 -2.73 9.14 -5.42
C ILE A 26 -1.62 8.29 -6.04
N PRO A 27 -0.35 8.51 -5.64
CA PRO A 27 0.72 7.58 -5.97
C PRO A 27 0.38 6.17 -5.48
N THR A 28 0.77 5.16 -6.25
CA THR A 28 0.51 3.75 -5.93
C THR A 28 1.82 2.99 -5.88
N PHE A 29 2.08 2.32 -4.77
CA PHE A 29 3.16 1.35 -4.67
C PHE A 29 2.61 -0.03 -5.01
N SER A 30 3.40 -0.84 -5.71
CA SER A 30 3.13 -2.26 -5.91
C SER A 30 4.40 -3.02 -5.61
N PHE A 31 4.30 -4.01 -4.75
CA PHE A 31 5.40 -4.89 -4.37
C PHE A 31 4.99 -6.32 -4.70
N HIS A 32 5.91 -7.07 -5.29
CA HIS A 32 5.72 -8.48 -5.58
C HIS A 32 6.73 -9.30 -4.78
N GLU A 33 6.30 -10.47 -4.32
CA GLU A 33 7.12 -11.39 -3.51
C GLU A 33 8.38 -11.88 -4.22
N ASN A 34 8.44 -11.74 -5.54
CA ASN A 34 9.62 -12.07 -6.35
C ASN A 34 10.67 -10.94 -6.44
N GLY A 35 10.48 -9.83 -5.72
CA GLY A 35 11.39 -8.69 -5.70
C GLY A 35 11.15 -7.66 -6.80
N GLN A 36 10.04 -7.76 -7.54
CA GLN A 36 9.64 -6.70 -8.47
C GLN A 36 8.77 -5.67 -7.74
N GLY A 37 9.28 -4.48 -7.51
CA GLY A 37 8.53 -3.37 -6.96
C GLY A 37 8.41 -2.20 -7.94
N LYS A 38 7.41 -1.34 -7.75
CA LYS A 38 7.25 -0.09 -8.49
C LYS A 38 6.46 0.97 -7.72
N LEU A 39 6.77 2.23 -8.01
CA LEU A 39 5.95 3.39 -7.67
C LEU A 39 5.36 3.97 -8.95
N GLN A 40 4.04 4.04 -9.02
CA GLN A 40 3.31 4.68 -10.11
C GLN A 40 2.82 6.05 -9.67
N LEU A 41 3.29 7.10 -10.36
CA LEU A 41 2.89 8.47 -10.13
C LEU A 41 1.68 8.81 -11.01
N PRO A 42 0.63 9.46 -10.49
CA PRO A 42 -0.49 9.83 -11.33
C PRO A 42 -0.13 11.06 -12.20
N PRO A 43 -0.95 11.38 -13.23
CA PRO A 43 -0.63 12.44 -14.19
C PRO A 43 -0.26 13.81 -13.59
N PRO A 44 -0.88 14.30 -12.50
CA PRO A 44 -0.48 15.56 -11.87
C PRO A 44 0.95 15.55 -11.30
N PHE A 45 1.54 14.38 -11.12
CA PHE A 45 2.91 14.17 -10.64
C PHE A 45 3.84 13.62 -11.74
N GLY A 46 3.46 13.79 -13.01
CA GLY A 46 4.29 13.43 -14.16
C GLY A 46 4.03 12.05 -14.77
N GLY A 47 3.13 11.24 -14.20
CA GLY A 47 2.68 9.98 -14.83
C GLY A 47 3.72 8.86 -14.90
N GLY A 48 4.87 9.02 -14.25
CA GLY A 48 6.01 8.10 -14.36
C GLY A 48 5.81 6.80 -13.57
N VAL A 49 6.57 5.77 -13.97
CA VAL A 49 6.75 4.53 -13.21
C VAL A 49 8.20 4.44 -12.79
N ILE A 50 8.43 4.39 -11.48
CA ILE A 50 9.75 4.26 -10.87
C ILE A 50 9.91 2.81 -10.42
N PRO A 51 10.85 2.04 -10.98
CA PRO A 51 11.10 0.67 -10.52
C PRO A 51 11.74 0.69 -9.13
N LEU A 52 11.32 -0.24 -8.28
CA LEU A 52 11.85 -0.47 -6.94
C LEU A 52 12.33 -1.93 -6.89
N PRO A 53 13.56 -2.23 -7.31
CA PRO A 53 14.08 -3.59 -7.25
C PRO A 53 14.24 -4.02 -5.79
N GLY A 54 13.80 -5.24 -5.48
CA GLY A 54 13.90 -5.83 -4.16
C GLY A 54 15.22 -6.58 -3.94
N THR A 55 15.71 -6.57 -2.72
CA THR A 55 16.90 -7.31 -2.28
C THR A 55 16.69 -7.90 -0.89
N LEU A 56 17.28 -9.07 -0.63
CA LEU A 56 17.25 -9.65 0.72
C LEU A 56 18.23 -8.92 1.64
N MET A 57 17.75 -8.48 2.79
CA MET A 57 18.60 -7.88 3.84
C MET A 57 18.00 -8.09 5.23
N SER A 58 18.76 -7.76 6.28
CA SER A 58 18.28 -7.82 7.66
C SER A 58 17.29 -6.67 7.94
N ASP A 59 16.16 -7.00 8.55
CA ASP A 59 15.22 -6.04 9.11
C ASP A 59 15.62 -5.71 10.57
N PRO A 60 16.00 -4.46 10.88
CA PRO A 60 16.36 -4.06 12.24
C PRO A 60 15.12 -3.79 13.12
N GLY A 61 13.92 -3.77 12.55
CA GLY A 61 12.67 -3.54 13.24
C GLY A 61 12.31 -4.66 14.23
N PRO A 62 11.28 -4.43 15.09
CA PRO A 62 10.89 -5.38 16.12
C PRO A 62 10.62 -6.77 15.56
N GLY A 63 11.31 -7.78 16.08
CA GLY A 63 11.14 -9.16 15.65
C GLY A 63 11.46 -9.43 14.18
N GLY A 64 12.14 -8.51 13.50
CA GLY A 64 12.56 -8.62 12.11
C GLY A 64 13.48 -9.81 11.86
N LEU A 65 13.53 -10.25 10.60
CA LEU A 65 14.32 -11.40 10.18
C LEU A 65 15.67 -10.95 9.61
N ALA A 66 16.70 -11.79 9.74
CA ALA A 66 18.03 -11.54 9.19
C ALA A 66 18.07 -11.51 7.65
N SER A 67 17.03 -12.04 7.00
CA SER A 67 16.85 -12.07 5.56
C SER A 67 15.38 -11.85 5.25
N ALA A 68 15.01 -10.62 4.95
CA ALA A 68 13.68 -10.18 4.52
C ALA A 68 13.79 -9.48 3.16
N LEU A 69 12.76 -9.62 2.31
CA LEU A 69 12.73 -8.92 1.03
C LEU A 69 12.51 -7.43 1.27
N ALA A 70 13.50 -6.61 0.97
CA ALA A 70 13.45 -5.17 1.18
C ALA A 70 13.39 -4.40 -0.15
N PHE A 71 12.64 -3.31 -0.13
CA PHE A 71 12.57 -2.32 -1.19
C PHE A 71 13.00 -0.96 -0.65
N THR A 72 13.80 -0.23 -1.42
CA THR A 72 14.20 1.14 -1.07
C THR A 72 13.30 2.14 -1.78
N ALA A 73 12.48 2.85 -1.03
CA ALA A 73 11.66 3.95 -1.52
C ALA A 73 12.32 5.31 -1.20
N HIS A 74 12.07 6.32 -2.04
CA HIS A 74 12.54 7.69 -1.82
C HIS A 74 11.35 8.64 -1.75
N PRO A 75 10.64 8.71 -0.61
CA PRO A 75 9.51 9.61 -0.44
C PRO A 75 9.94 11.07 -0.66
N GLN A 76 9.23 11.77 -1.56
CA GLN A 76 9.63 13.10 -2.05
C GLN A 76 9.23 14.25 -1.12
N ALA A 77 8.24 14.03 -0.23
CA ALA A 77 7.70 15.09 0.63
C ALA A 77 7.96 14.81 2.11
N ALA A 78 7.34 13.75 2.64
CA ALA A 78 7.53 13.30 4.00
C ALA A 78 7.75 11.78 4.00
N PRO A 79 8.57 11.25 4.93
CA PRO A 79 8.70 9.82 5.11
C PRO A 79 7.35 9.15 5.41
N PHE A 80 7.19 7.88 5.03
CA PHE A 80 6.03 7.12 5.47
C PHE A 80 6.12 6.88 6.99
N PRO A 81 5.00 6.89 7.72
CA PRO A 81 5.02 6.51 9.12
C PRO A 81 5.60 5.10 9.29
N GLU A 82 6.41 4.88 10.33
CA GLU A 82 6.80 3.53 10.72
C GLU A 82 5.57 2.72 11.08
N GLY A 83 5.55 1.46 10.66
CA GLY A 83 4.43 0.58 10.97
C GLY A 83 4.37 -0.65 10.08
N ASP A 84 3.42 -1.50 10.43
CA ASP A 84 3.16 -2.76 9.74
C ASP A 84 1.78 -2.73 9.09
N VAL A 85 1.71 -3.19 7.85
CA VAL A 85 0.48 -3.59 7.18
C VAL A 85 0.45 -5.11 7.16
N VAL A 86 -0.46 -5.69 7.93
CA VAL A 86 -0.63 -7.13 8.06
C VAL A 86 -1.77 -7.57 7.15
N LEU A 87 -1.48 -8.46 6.22
CA LEU A 87 -2.50 -9.12 5.40
C LEU A 87 -2.88 -10.44 6.06
N MET A 88 -4.18 -10.67 6.20
CA MET A 88 -4.73 -11.91 6.73
C MET A 88 -5.43 -12.68 5.63
N ASP A 89 -5.17 -13.99 5.55
CA ASP A 89 -5.89 -14.90 4.68
C ASP A 89 -7.38 -14.95 5.06
N ALA A 90 -8.20 -15.55 4.20
CA ALA A 90 -9.65 -15.67 4.42
C ALA A 90 -10.06 -16.41 5.72
N ASN A 91 -9.15 -17.16 6.34
CA ASN A 91 -9.37 -17.89 7.59
C ASN A 91 -8.94 -17.09 8.82
N GLY A 92 -8.34 -15.91 8.62
CA GLY A 92 -7.86 -15.03 9.67
C GLY A 92 -6.43 -15.36 10.15
N ASN A 93 -5.63 -16.08 9.35
CA ASN A 93 -4.20 -16.24 9.62
C ASN A 93 -3.42 -15.13 8.93
N VAL A 94 -2.30 -14.71 9.50
CA VAL A 94 -1.40 -13.78 8.81
C VAL A 94 -0.80 -14.47 7.59
N SER A 95 -1.05 -13.92 6.40
CA SER A 95 -0.43 -14.36 5.15
C SER A 95 0.86 -13.58 4.91
N ASP A 96 0.78 -12.26 4.98
CA ASP A 96 1.84 -11.36 4.56
C ASP A 96 1.99 -10.17 5.49
N VAL A 97 3.17 -9.55 5.48
CA VAL A 97 3.42 -8.28 6.17
C VAL A 97 4.24 -7.36 5.28
N LEU A 98 3.74 -6.14 5.09
CA LEU A 98 4.52 -5.01 4.58
C LEU A 98 4.91 -4.12 5.76
N ARG A 99 6.20 -4.04 6.04
CA ARG A 99 6.75 -3.22 7.13
C ARG A 99 7.42 -1.99 6.57
N PHE A 100 7.02 -0.84 7.06
CA PHE A 100 7.60 0.47 6.75
C PHE A 100 8.54 0.84 7.89
N ASP A 101 9.83 0.95 7.60
CA ASP A 101 10.84 1.27 8.60
C ASP A 101 11.60 2.53 8.20
N LEU A 102 11.75 3.48 9.12
CA LEU A 102 12.49 4.71 8.84
C LEU A 102 13.99 4.47 9.02
N GLU A 103 14.79 5.14 8.20
CA GLU A 103 16.19 5.33 8.56
C GLU A 103 16.27 6.07 9.91
N THR A 104 17.26 5.74 10.74
CA THR A 104 17.38 6.18 12.15
C THR A 104 17.42 7.71 12.36
N ASN A 105 17.43 8.53 11.30
CA ASN A 105 17.21 9.98 11.32
C ASN A 105 16.71 10.48 9.95
N PRO A 106 15.41 10.38 9.64
CA PRO A 106 14.95 10.63 8.29
C PRO A 106 14.78 12.14 8.04
N GLY A 107 15.61 12.68 7.15
CA GLY A 107 15.37 13.98 6.51
C GLY A 107 14.47 13.86 5.26
N PRO A 108 13.93 14.96 4.72
CA PRO A 108 13.24 14.94 3.43
C PRO A 108 14.09 14.28 2.33
N GLY A 109 13.53 13.30 1.61
CA GLY A 109 14.23 12.56 0.55
C GLY A 109 15.14 11.42 1.01
N SER A 110 15.23 11.14 2.32
CA SER A 110 15.98 9.99 2.84
C SER A 110 15.37 8.68 2.32
N PRO A 111 16.20 7.67 2.01
CA PRO A 111 15.68 6.36 1.66
C PRO A 111 14.87 5.80 2.82
N GLN A 112 13.79 5.10 2.48
CA GLN A 112 12.99 4.34 3.41
C GLN A 112 12.99 2.88 2.98
N LEU A 113 13.16 1.98 3.95
CA LEU A 113 13.08 0.56 3.70
C LEU A 113 11.65 0.08 3.90
N ILE A 114 11.20 -0.72 2.96
CA ILE A 114 9.92 -1.41 3.02
C ILE A 114 10.22 -2.89 2.93
N PHE A 115 9.93 -3.64 3.99
CA PHE A 115 10.13 -5.08 4.03
C PHE A 115 8.84 -5.82 3.67
N PHE A 116 8.94 -6.87 2.88
CA PHE A 116 7.85 -7.75 2.50
C PHE A 116 8.14 -9.17 2.99
N TYR A 117 7.30 -9.62 3.91
CA TYR A 117 7.25 -10.97 4.45
C TYR A 117 6.05 -11.72 3.89
N SER A 118 6.24 -13.00 3.57
CA SER A 118 5.18 -13.93 3.18
C SER A 118 5.32 -15.25 3.94
N ASN A 119 4.17 -15.85 4.24
CA ASN A 119 4.02 -17.13 4.92
C ASN A 119 3.44 -18.21 4.01
N ASP A 120 3.37 -17.97 2.69
CA ASP A 120 2.77 -18.90 1.74
C ASP A 120 3.71 -20.09 1.37
N HIS A 121 5.01 -19.94 1.63
CA HIS A 121 6.08 -20.92 1.41
C HIS A 121 6.18 -21.46 -0.04
N ARG A 122 5.95 -20.62 -1.05
CA ARG A 122 5.93 -21.02 -2.47
C ARG A 122 7.27 -20.91 -3.21
N GLY A 123 8.34 -20.50 -2.52
CA GLY A 123 9.70 -20.36 -3.03
C GLY A 123 10.03 -19.00 -3.65
N LEU A 124 9.28 -17.94 -3.32
CA LEU A 124 9.58 -16.55 -3.70
C LEU A 124 10.51 -15.88 -2.68
N LEU A 125 10.96 -14.65 -2.98
CA LEU A 125 11.93 -13.96 -2.13
C LEU A 125 11.33 -13.48 -0.81
N ALA A 126 10.02 -13.21 -0.77
CA ALA A 126 9.34 -12.79 0.44
C ALA A 126 9.10 -13.94 1.44
N ASP A 127 9.23 -15.20 1.01
CA ASP A 127 8.91 -16.44 1.74
C ASP A 127 9.97 -16.76 2.80
N THR A 128 10.17 -15.79 3.67
CA THR A 128 11.19 -15.74 4.70
C THR A 128 10.60 -16.10 6.06
N GLY A 129 9.28 -16.27 6.13
CA GLY A 129 8.50 -16.32 7.36
C GLY A 129 7.98 -14.94 7.74
N LEU A 130 7.39 -14.84 8.94
CA LEU A 130 6.80 -13.61 9.46
C LEU A 130 7.66 -13.02 10.59
N PRO A 131 7.66 -11.69 10.79
CA PRO A 131 8.33 -11.09 11.93
C PRO A 131 7.68 -11.54 13.24
N SER A 132 8.51 -11.77 14.27
CA SER A 132 8.06 -12.28 15.57
C SER A 132 7.36 -11.24 16.45
N SER A 133 7.42 -9.97 16.07
CA SER A 133 6.74 -8.86 16.71
C SER A 133 6.37 -7.83 15.66
N MET A 134 5.32 -7.06 15.91
CA MET A 134 4.91 -5.93 15.06
C MET A 134 5.27 -4.59 15.71
N PHE A 135 5.35 -3.54 14.92
CA PHE A 135 5.34 -2.15 15.38
C PHE A 135 3.99 -1.81 16.03
N SER A 136 4.01 -0.85 16.97
CA SER A 136 2.78 -0.38 17.62
C SER A 136 1.76 0.22 16.63
N ASN A 137 2.24 0.83 15.54
CA ASN A 137 1.41 1.29 14.44
C ASN A 137 1.17 0.13 13.46
N THR A 138 0.09 -0.61 13.66
CA THR A 138 -0.28 -1.75 12.82
C THR A 138 -1.64 -1.51 12.17
N VAL A 139 -1.71 -1.73 10.85
CA VAL A 139 -2.95 -1.81 10.07
C VAL A 139 -3.16 -3.27 9.67
N ILE A 140 -4.37 -3.78 9.89
CA ILE A 140 -4.74 -5.15 9.55
C ILE A 140 -5.73 -5.12 8.40
N ILE A 141 -5.46 -5.88 7.34
CA ILE A 141 -6.33 -6.03 6.17
C ILE A 141 -6.69 -7.50 6.05
N GLN A 142 -7.98 -7.78 6.11
CA GLN A 142 -8.53 -9.10 5.84
C GLN A 142 -8.69 -9.27 4.33
N GLU A 143 -8.01 -10.25 3.74
CA GLU A 143 -8.19 -10.56 2.33
C GLU A 143 -9.54 -11.21 2.08
N ASN A 144 -10.12 -10.91 0.92
CA ASN A 144 -11.33 -11.60 0.48
C ASN A 144 -10.99 -13.05 0.13
N PRO A 145 -11.97 -13.98 0.18
CA PRO A 145 -11.77 -15.37 -0.26
C PRO A 145 -11.24 -15.53 -1.68
N SER A 146 -11.40 -14.50 -2.51
CA SER A 146 -10.96 -14.43 -3.90
C SER A 146 -9.58 -13.75 -4.09
N GLY A 147 -8.90 -13.38 -3.00
CA GLY A 147 -7.73 -12.50 -3.01
C GLY A 147 -8.09 -11.01 -2.97
N PRO A 148 -7.09 -10.10 -2.99
CA PRO A 148 -7.34 -8.65 -2.92
C PRO A 148 -8.14 -8.16 -4.13
N THR A 149 -9.23 -7.42 -3.86
CA THR A 149 -10.03 -6.69 -4.86
C THR A 149 -9.70 -5.21 -4.84
#